data_AF-A0A3D4W0U2-F1
#
_entry.id   AF-A0A3D4W0U2-F1
#
_cell.length_a   1.000
_cell.length_b   1.000
_cell.length_c   1.000
_cell.angle_alpha   90.00
_cell.angle_beta   90.00
_cell.angle_gamma   90.00
#
_symmetry.space_group_name_H-M   'P 1'
#
loop_
_entity.id
_entity.type
_entity.pdbx_description
1 polymer ?
#
loop_
_entity_poly.entity_id
_entity_poly.type
_entity_poly.pdbx_seq_one_letter_code
_entity_poly.pdbx_strand_id
1 'polypeptide(L)'
;MNLSLIRSMTRSAVFELENGKCFRPEHPFTVALNGKTIYESCNTNVFSLFSLTPSTSYTVEVDAEGEHLKLDFTTEAESFFVDASRYGLVADGETDNTVRLQAALSTCPKGGTVYVPAGRYRTSSLFMKSCTTLYLEKGAVLLGDNDRTHYPILPGVLPSENEVDEYYLTGWEGNPLNSFAGLLNITQVHDVVVTGEGTLDCDAQNGDWWVNPKVKRIAWRPRAVAMVDSENVCLHGITVQNSYSWTIHPIFVKHLDLLNFNI
;
A
#
# COMPACT_ATOMS: atom_id res chain seq x y z
N MET A 1 22.85 -15.78 -14.88
CA MET A 1 21.60 -15.10 -14.46
C MET A 1 21.80 -13.60 -14.55
N ASN A 2 20.77 -12.78 -14.31
CA ASN A 2 20.92 -11.33 -14.20
C ASN A 2 20.20 -10.82 -12.95
N LEU A 3 20.75 -9.76 -12.34
CA LEU A 3 20.15 -9.08 -11.20
C LEU A 3 19.72 -7.70 -11.67
N SER A 4 18.42 -7.42 -11.64
CA SER A 4 17.87 -6.14 -12.08
C SER A 4 17.21 -5.38 -10.92
N LEU A 5 17.37 -4.06 -10.95
CA LEU A 5 16.61 -3.14 -10.09
C LEU A 5 15.27 -2.86 -10.77
N ILE A 6 14.19 -3.32 -10.15
CA ILE A 6 12.82 -3.07 -10.65
C ILE A 6 12.38 -1.67 -10.26
N ARG A 7 12.56 -1.30 -8.99
CA ARG A 7 12.20 0.02 -8.49
C ARG A 7 13.02 0.40 -7.27
N SER A 8 13.53 1.63 -7.25
CA SER A 8 14.05 2.27 -6.04
C SER A 8 13.00 3.23 -5.50
N MET A 9 12.80 3.27 -4.19
CA MET A 9 11.93 4.20 -3.49
C MET A 9 12.73 4.96 -2.44
N THR A 10 12.09 5.84 -1.68
CA THR A 10 12.75 6.64 -0.64
C THR A 10 13.41 5.78 0.44
N ARG A 11 12.78 4.68 0.85
CA ARG A 11 13.22 3.85 1.99
C ARG A 11 13.17 2.34 1.71
N SER A 12 12.96 1.96 0.46
CA SER A 12 12.89 0.57 0.04
C SER A 12 13.31 0.43 -1.43
N ALA A 13 13.63 -0.80 -1.85
CA ALA A 13 13.93 -1.12 -3.24
C ALA A 13 13.48 -2.54 -3.57
N VAL A 14 13.17 -2.78 -4.84
CA VAL A 14 12.69 -4.05 -5.39
C VAL A 14 13.65 -4.52 -6.46
N PHE A 15 14.01 -5.80 -6.39
CA PHE A 15 14.95 -6.45 -7.31
C PHE A 15 14.33 -7.71 -7.87
N GLU A 16 14.75 -8.09 -9.06
CA GLU A 16 14.46 -9.37 -9.69
C GLU A 16 15.75 -10.12 -9.99
N LEU A 17 15.82 -11.38 -9.56
CA LEU A 17 16.77 -12.37 -10.05
C LEU A 17 16.17 -13.02 -11.30
N GLU A 18 16.64 -12.59 -12.46
CA GLU A 18 16.23 -13.11 -13.76
C GLU A 18 16.96 -14.45 -14.02
N ASN A 19 16.20 -15.55 -13.93
CA ASN A 19 16.74 -16.91 -14.02
C ASN A 19 15.92 -17.87 -14.91
N GLY A 20 15.13 -17.35 -15.85
CA GLY A 20 14.32 -18.17 -16.77
C GLY A 20 13.12 -18.88 -16.11
N LYS A 21 12.97 -18.78 -14.79
CA LYS A 21 11.76 -19.17 -14.05
C LYS A 21 10.91 -17.92 -13.78
N CYS A 22 9.62 -18.12 -13.51
CA CYS A 22 8.70 -17.00 -13.30
C CYS A 22 8.76 -16.46 -11.85
N PHE A 23 8.28 -17.26 -10.88
CA PHE A 23 8.09 -16.77 -9.50
C PHE A 23 9.16 -17.26 -8.53
N ARG A 24 9.58 -18.52 -8.64
CA ARG A 24 10.57 -19.13 -7.75
C ARG A 24 11.82 -19.51 -8.53
N PRO A 25 13.01 -19.33 -7.94
CA PRO A 25 14.26 -19.84 -8.50
C PRO A 25 14.27 -21.38 -8.43
N GLU A 26 15.21 -22.02 -9.12
CA GLU A 26 15.41 -23.48 -9.01
C GLU A 26 15.82 -23.88 -7.58
N HIS A 27 16.68 -23.07 -6.96
CA HIS A 27 17.14 -23.24 -5.59
C HIS A 27 17.08 -21.91 -4.83
N PRO A 28 16.88 -21.94 -3.50
CA PRO A 28 17.03 -20.74 -2.67
C PRO A 28 18.39 -20.08 -2.85
N PHE A 29 18.43 -18.75 -2.79
CA PHE A 29 19.66 -17.97 -2.92
C PHE A 29 19.86 -17.01 -1.74
N THR A 30 21.07 -16.52 -1.55
CA THR A 30 21.36 -15.53 -0.50
C THR A 30 21.38 -14.12 -1.07
N VAL A 31 21.03 -13.14 -0.24
CA VAL A 31 21.06 -11.72 -0.60
C VAL A 31 21.81 -10.97 0.48
N ALA A 32 22.77 -10.14 0.09
CA ALA A 32 23.47 -9.21 0.96
C ALA A 32 23.30 -7.76 0.49
N LEU A 33 23.40 -6.83 1.46
CA LEU A 33 23.38 -5.40 1.25
C LEU A 33 24.64 -4.80 1.86
N ASN A 34 25.50 -4.19 1.05
CA ASN A 34 26.81 -3.69 1.46
C ASN A 34 27.64 -4.76 2.21
N GLY A 35 27.69 -5.98 1.68
CA GLY A 35 28.37 -7.12 2.30
C GLY A 35 27.69 -7.73 3.54
N LYS A 36 26.56 -7.20 4.01
CA LYS A 36 25.79 -7.79 5.11
C LYS A 36 24.64 -8.63 4.59
N THR A 37 24.61 -9.92 4.92
CA THR A 37 23.49 -10.81 4.59
C THR A 37 22.16 -10.29 5.16
N ILE A 38 21.16 -10.15 4.29
CA ILE A 38 19.78 -9.76 4.61
C ILE A 38 18.85 -10.95 4.47
N TYR A 39 19.06 -11.79 3.45
CA TYR A 39 18.34 -13.04 3.25
C TYR A 39 19.31 -14.21 3.21
N GLU A 40 19.18 -15.14 4.17
CA GLU A 40 19.92 -16.41 4.16
C GLU A 40 19.32 -17.42 3.15
N SER A 41 18.03 -17.27 2.83
CA SER A 41 17.31 -18.17 1.93
C SER A 41 16.14 -17.42 1.28
N CYS A 42 16.40 -16.74 0.16
CA CYS A 42 15.39 -16.13 -0.68
C CYS A 42 14.80 -17.16 -1.64
N ASN A 43 13.48 -17.30 -1.65
CA ASN A 43 12.75 -18.35 -2.38
C ASN A 43 11.87 -17.80 -3.51
N THR A 44 12.03 -16.51 -3.84
CA THR A 44 11.28 -15.81 -4.88
C THR A 44 12.24 -15.04 -5.76
N ASN A 45 11.97 -15.00 -7.06
CA ASN A 45 12.79 -14.25 -8.01
C ASN A 45 12.72 -12.75 -7.73
N VAL A 46 11.56 -12.25 -7.30
CA VAL A 46 11.39 -10.88 -6.85
C VAL A 46 11.59 -10.82 -5.34
N PHE A 47 12.42 -9.90 -4.88
CA PHE A 47 12.64 -9.63 -3.46
C PHE A 47 12.75 -8.13 -3.20
N SER A 48 12.73 -7.73 -1.94
CA SER A 48 12.74 -6.32 -1.57
C SER A 48 13.65 -6.06 -0.40
N LEU A 49 14.20 -4.86 -0.35
CA LEU A 49 14.95 -4.36 0.79
C LEU A 49 14.16 -3.19 1.39
N PHE A 50 14.00 -3.18 2.71
CA PHE A 50 13.21 -2.20 3.45
C PHE A 50 14.10 -1.46 4.46
N SER A 51 13.53 -0.43 5.09
CA SER A 51 14.21 0.36 6.14
C SER A 51 15.54 0.96 5.69
N LEU A 52 15.63 1.30 4.40
CA LEU A 52 16.78 1.98 3.83
C LEU A 52 16.77 3.47 4.20
N THR A 53 17.95 4.07 4.21
CA THR A 53 18.12 5.52 4.33
C THR A 53 17.89 6.19 2.96
N PRO A 54 17.10 7.29 2.87
CA PRO A 54 16.91 8.05 1.64
C PRO A 54 18.20 8.65 1.07
N SER A 55 18.21 8.93 -0.24
CA SER A 55 19.36 9.52 -0.95
C SER A 55 20.70 8.84 -0.66
N THR A 56 20.69 7.53 -0.46
CA THR A 56 21.87 6.75 -0.06
C THR A 56 22.15 5.70 -1.11
N SER A 57 23.42 5.60 -1.53
CA SER A 57 23.87 4.54 -2.43
C SER A 57 24.16 3.26 -1.65
N TYR A 58 23.74 2.15 -2.24
CA TYR A 58 23.94 0.81 -1.71
C TYR A 58 24.40 -0.11 -2.83
N THR A 59 25.01 -1.21 -2.43
CA THR A 59 25.23 -2.36 -3.29
C THR A 59 24.42 -3.54 -2.79
N VAL A 60 23.58 -4.10 -3.66
CA VAL A 60 22.98 -5.42 -3.46
C VAL A 60 23.84 -6.50 -4.09
N GLU A 61 23.99 -7.62 -3.39
CA GLU A 61 24.77 -8.78 -3.80
C GLU A 61 23.88 -10.03 -3.69
N VAL A 62 23.93 -10.91 -4.69
CA VAL A 62 23.14 -12.15 -4.75
C VAL A 62 24.06 -13.32 -5.10
N ASP A 63 24.07 -14.34 -4.24
CA ASP A 63 24.73 -15.61 -4.52
C ASP A 63 23.68 -16.68 -4.86
N ALA A 64 23.62 -17.07 -6.13
CA ALA A 64 22.65 -18.03 -6.67
C ALA A 64 23.34 -18.98 -7.64
N GLU A 65 23.06 -20.29 -7.54
CA GLU A 65 23.56 -21.33 -8.46
C GLU A 65 25.06 -21.28 -8.80
N GLY A 66 25.89 -20.84 -7.85
CA GLY A 66 27.35 -20.70 -8.04
C GLY A 66 27.79 -19.41 -8.76
N GLU A 67 26.86 -18.53 -9.10
CA GLU A 67 27.13 -17.17 -9.57
C GLU A 67 27.03 -16.17 -8.41
N HIS A 68 27.91 -15.16 -8.42
CA HIS A 68 27.87 -14.00 -7.54
C HIS A 68 27.53 -12.76 -8.38
N LEU A 69 26.36 -12.18 -8.14
CA LEU A 69 25.85 -11.02 -8.85
C LEU A 69 25.89 -9.79 -7.95
N LYS A 70 26.17 -8.62 -8.53
CA LYS A 70 26.29 -7.35 -7.80
C LYS A 70 25.63 -6.23 -8.58
N LEU A 71 24.86 -5.39 -7.90
CA LEU A 71 24.23 -4.22 -8.49
C LEU A 71 24.26 -3.04 -7.52
N ASP A 72 24.72 -1.89 -8.00
CA ASP A 72 24.68 -0.63 -7.26
C ASP A 72 23.36 0.10 -7.55
N PHE A 73 22.73 0.64 -6.50
CA PHE A 73 21.52 1.45 -6.62
C PHE A 73 21.54 2.60 -5.61
N THR A 74 20.69 3.60 -5.82
CA THR A 74 20.52 4.73 -4.90
C THR A 74 19.05 4.91 -4.58
N THR A 75 18.72 5.05 -3.30
CA THR A 75 17.35 5.36 -2.84
C THR A 75 16.94 6.77 -3.26
N GLU A 76 15.65 6.96 -3.50
CA GLU A 76 15.12 8.28 -3.88
C GLU A 76 15.25 9.29 -2.73
N ALA A 77 15.14 10.57 -3.06
CA ALA A 77 15.15 11.63 -2.06
C ALA A 77 13.83 11.71 -1.29
N GLU A 78 13.93 11.93 0.02
CA GLU A 78 12.79 12.20 0.89
C GLU A 78 12.83 13.68 1.30
N SER A 79 11.75 14.43 1.03
CA SER A 79 11.70 15.84 1.41
C SER A 79 11.41 16.03 2.89
N PHE A 80 10.51 15.21 3.46
CA PHE A 80 10.10 15.29 4.86
C PHE A 80 9.76 13.90 5.41
N PHE A 81 10.12 13.67 6.67
CA PHE A 81 9.72 12.49 7.42
C PHE A 81 8.63 12.86 8.43
N VAL A 82 7.43 12.31 8.25
CA VAL A 82 6.26 12.56 9.08
C VAL A 82 5.98 11.32 9.92
N ASP A 83 6.49 11.32 11.14
CA ASP A 83 6.20 10.28 12.13
C ASP A 83 4.75 10.42 12.64
N ALA A 84 3.89 9.49 12.23
CA ALA A 84 2.47 9.52 12.56
C ALA A 84 2.22 9.39 14.08
N SER A 85 3.12 8.80 14.86
CA SER A 85 2.96 8.69 16.32
C SER A 85 2.88 10.06 17.01
N ARG A 86 3.49 11.09 16.41
CA ARG A 86 3.44 12.48 16.90
C ARG A 86 2.07 13.13 16.77
N TYR A 87 1.16 12.52 16.01
CA TYR A 87 -0.25 12.93 15.93
C TYR A 87 -1.10 12.29 17.04
N GLY A 88 -0.46 11.62 18.01
CA GLY A 88 -1.10 11.07 19.20
C GLY A 88 -1.78 9.72 18.94
N LEU A 89 -1.22 8.91 18.02
CA LEU A 89 -1.73 7.56 17.76
C LEU A 89 -1.74 6.70 19.02
N VAL A 90 -2.76 5.86 19.15
CA VAL A 90 -2.90 4.89 20.23
C VAL A 90 -2.98 3.49 19.61
N ALA A 91 -1.99 2.65 19.94
CA ALA A 91 -1.77 1.34 19.33
C ALA A 91 -2.46 0.18 20.09
N ASP A 92 -3.68 0.40 20.58
CA ASP A 92 -4.45 -0.57 21.38
C ASP A 92 -5.40 -1.44 20.54
N GLY A 93 -5.57 -1.14 19.24
CA GLY A 93 -6.55 -1.79 18.37
C GLY A 93 -8.01 -1.41 18.65
N GLU A 94 -8.26 -0.46 19.56
CA GLU A 94 -9.60 -0.06 20.02
C GLU A 94 -9.86 1.43 19.84
N THR A 95 -8.87 2.29 20.08
CA THR A 95 -8.99 3.73 19.90
C THR A 95 -9.16 4.06 18.42
N ASP A 96 -10.16 4.88 18.09
CA ASP A 96 -10.30 5.43 16.75
C ASP A 96 -9.15 6.40 16.43
N ASN A 97 -8.28 5.98 15.52
CA ASN A 97 -7.13 6.74 15.04
C ASN A 97 -7.40 7.47 13.73
N THR A 98 -8.61 7.40 13.16
CA THR A 98 -8.92 7.92 11.81
C THR A 98 -8.49 9.36 11.64
N VAL A 99 -8.89 10.25 12.55
CA VAL A 99 -8.55 11.69 12.47
C VAL A 99 -7.04 11.93 12.62
N ARG A 100 -6.34 11.12 13.43
CA ARG A 100 -4.90 11.25 13.68
C ARG A 100 -4.07 10.81 12.48
N LEU A 101 -4.43 9.66 11.91
CA LEU A 101 -3.81 9.13 10.68
C LEU A 101 -4.11 10.04 9.49
N GLN A 102 -5.36 10.47 9.33
CA GLN A 102 -5.73 11.39 8.27
C GLN A 102 -5.04 12.73 8.42
N ALA A 103 -4.87 13.26 9.64
CA ALA A 103 -4.09 14.47 9.86
C ALA A 103 -2.64 14.30 9.40
N ALA A 104 -1.97 13.20 9.74
CA ALA A 104 -0.60 12.93 9.28
C ALA A 104 -0.48 12.88 7.75
N LEU A 105 -1.44 12.23 7.07
CA LEU A 105 -1.53 12.20 5.60
C LEU A 105 -1.78 13.60 5.03
N SER A 106 -2.76 14.32 5.57
CA SER A 106 -3.19 15.62 5.07
C SER A 106 -2.14 16.71 5.25
N THR A 107 -1.30 16.66 6.29
CA THR A 107 -0.24 17.65 6.55
C THR A 107 1.11 17.28 5.96
N CYS A 108 1.30 16.07 5.42
CA CYS A 108 2.58 15.63 4.87
C CYS A 108 3.05 16.52 3.69
N PRO A 109 4.20 17.20 3.74
CA PRO A 109 4.61 18.00 2.60
C PRO A 109 4.86 17.16 1.33
N LYS A 110 4.81 17.79 0.15
CA LYS A 110 5.06 17.14 -1.15
C LYS A 110 6.41 16.40 -1.13
N GLY A 111 6.42 15.14 -1.54
CA GLY A 111 7.59 14.26 -1.54
C GLY A 111 7.95 13.66 -0.17
N GLY A 112 7.07 13.84 0.83
CA GLY A 112 7.28 13.35 2.18
C GLY A 112 6.79 11.91 2.38
N THR A 113 7.32 11.30 3.43
CA THR A 113 6.91 9.97 3.90
C THR A 113 6.13 10.09 5.21
N VAL A 114 4.89 9.63 5.21
CA VAL A 114 4.13 9.35 6.42
C VAL A 114 4.51 7.97 6.92
N TYR A 115 5.20 7.94 8.05
CA TYR A 115 5.67 6.72 8.70
C TYR A 115 4.71 6.29 9.80
N VAL A 116 4.20 5.06 9.73
CA VAL A 116 3.37 4.44 10.76
C VAL A 116 4.20 3.37 11.48
N PRO A 117 4.53 3.55 12.76
CA PRO A 117 5.33 2.59 13.51
C PRO A 117 4.55 1.31 13.82
N ALA A 118 5.27 0.25 14.22
CA ALA A 118 4.67 -1.00 14.67
C ALA A 118 3.59 -0.77 15.75
N GLY A 119 2.47 -1.49 15.66
CA GLY A 119 1.30 -1.29 16.51
C GLY A 119 -0.01 -1.57 15.78
N ARG A 120 -1.12 -1.69 16.51
CA ARG A 120 -2.45 -1.93 15.95
C ARG A 120 -3.30 -0.66 16.09
N TYR A 121 -3.69 -0.06 14.98
CA TYR A 121 -4.39 1.22 14.96
C TYR A 121 -5.77 1.03 14.31
N ARG A 122 -6.84 1.09 15.11
CA ARG A 122 -8.20 1.07 14.57
C ARG A 122 -8.47 2.35 13.79
N THR A 123 -9.03 2.23 12.59
CA THR A 123 -9.34 3.35 11.70
C THR A 123 -10.50 2.99 10.77
N SER A 124 -11.29 3.98 10.35
CA SER A 124 -12.15 3.86 9.18
C SER A 124 -11.38 4.29 7.93
N SER A 125 -12.02 4.98 6.99
CA SER A 125 -11.42 5.33 5.70
C SER A 125 -10.32 6.38 5.80
N LEU A 126 -9.18 6.07 5.19
CA LEU A 126 -8.09 7.01 4.95
C LEU A 126 -8.01 7.38 3.47
N PHE A 127 -7.68 8.65 3.20
CA PHE A 127 -7.51 9.20 1.86
C PHE A 127 -6.07 9.69 1.68
N MET A 128 -5.42 9.13 0.66
CA MET A 128 -4.09 9.57 0.23
C MET A 128 -4.18 10.92 -0.47
N LYS A 129 -3.04 11.61 -0.56
CA LYS A 129 -2.88 12.82 -1.37
C LYS A 129 -1.67 12.68 -2.30
N SER A 130 -1.63 13.47 -3.36
CA SER A 130 -0.54 13.41 -4.34
C SER A 130 0.84 13.60 -3.71
N CYS A 131 1.85 12.98 -4.35
CA CYS A 131 3.26 13.08 -3.98
C CYS A 131 3.52 12.74 -2.51
N THR A 132 2.93 11.64 -2.04
CA THR A 132 3.05 11.19 -0.64
C THR A 132 3.37 9.70 -0.60
N THR A 133 4.31 9.34 0.26
CA THR A 133 4.59 7.94 0.60
C THR A 133 3.93 7.60 1.93
N LEU A 134 3.14 6.53 2.00
CA LEU A 134 2.72 5.90 3.24
C LEU A 134 3.63 4.69 3.49
N TYR A 135 4.47 4.76 4.52
CA TYR A 135 5.36 3.69 4.94
C TYR A 135 4.80 3.00 6.20
N LEU A 136 4.39 1.74 6.07
CA LEU A 136 3.93 0.92 7.17
C LEU A 136 5.10 0.07 7.70
N GLU A 137 5.59 0.40 8.89
CA GLU A 137 6.64 -0.36 9.56
C GLU A 137 6.25 -1.83 9.71
N LYS A 138 7.25 -2.71 9.78
CA LYS A 138 7.03 -4.11 10.11
C LYS A 138 6.25 -4.24 11.43
N GLY A 139 5.11 -4.92 11.38
CA GLY A 139 4.21 -5.06 12.55
C GLY A 139 3.25 -3.89 12.77
N ALA A 140 3.23 -2.88 11.90
CA ALA A 140 2.15 -1.90 11.86
C ALA A 140 0.90 -2.56 11.25
N VAL A 141 -0.25 -2.36 11.88
CA VAL A 141 -1.55 -2.85 11.42
C VAL A 141 -2.52 -1.68 11.41
N LEU A 142 -2.98 -1.28 10.23
CA LEU A 142 -4.16 -0.44 10.08
C LEU A 142 -5.37 -1.37 10.11
N LEU A 143 -6.10 -1.34 11.22
CA LEU A 143 -7.23 -2.21 11.50
C LEU A 143 -8.53 -1.49 11.16
N GLY A 144 -9.27 -2.00 10.18
CA GLY A 144 -10.57 -1.47 9.79
C GLY A 144 -11.56 -1.50 10.94
N ASP A 145 -12.29 -0.41 11.13
CA ASP A 145 -13.47 -0.40 11.97
C ASP A 145 -14.50 -1.41 11.45
N ASN A 146 -15.20 -2.10 12.37
CA ASN A 146 -16.17 -3.13 12.04
C ASN A 146 -17.62 -2.62 12.05
N ASP A 147 -17.86 -1.37 12.44
CA ASP A 147 -19.13 -0.67 12.25
C ASP A 147 -19.13 0.06 10.90
N ARG A 148 -19.96 -0.44 9.98
CA ARG A 148 -20.14 0.17 8.64
C ARG A 148 -20.56 1.63 8.67
N THR A 149 -21.23 2.08 9.73
CA THR A 149 -21.73 3.46 9.83
C THR A 149 -20.62 4.48 10.06
N HIS A 150 -19.42 4.02 10.45
CA HIS A 150 -18.23 4.87 10.57
C HIS A 150 -17.52 5.14 9.24
N TYR A 151 -17.90 4.43 8.17
CA TYR A 151 -17.34 4.64 6.83
C TYR A 151 -18.18 5.66 6.05
N PRO A 152 -17.54 6.65 5.41
CA PRO A 152 -18.27 7.57 4.55
C PRO A 152 -18.83 6.83 3.33
N ILE A 153 -20.00 7.28 2.87
CA ILE A 153 -20.63 6.78 1.64
C ILE A 153 -20.17 7.68 0.51
N LEU A 154 -19.47 7.10 -0.47
CA LEU A 154 -19.10 7.79 -1.70
C LEU A 154 -20.23 7.63 -2.73
N PRO A 155 -20.69 8.72 -3.35
CA PRO A 155 -21.62 8.61 -4.46
C PRO A 155 -20.96 7.93 -5.66
N GLY A 156 -21.70 7.15 -6.44
CA GLY A 156 -21.14 6.43 -7.59
C GLY A 156 -20.57 7.37 -8.65
N VAL A 157 -21.27 8.49 -8.89
CA VAL A 157 -20.83 9.60 -9.73
C VAL A 157 -20.92 10.92 -8.98
N LEU A 158 -20.11 11.89 -9.38
CA LEU A 158 -20.25 13.30 -9.04
C LEU A 158 -20.75 14.05 -10.28
N PRO A 159 -21.80 14.88 -10.17
CA PRO A 159 -22.23 15.72 -11.29
C PRO A 159 -21.19 16.81 -11.55
N SER A 160 -20.90 17.06 -12.83
CA SER A 160 -20.16 18.25 -13.27
C SER A 160 -21.02 19.51 -13.12
N GLU A 161 -20.37 20.66 -13.10
CA GLU A 161 -20.96 22.00 -13.12
C GLU A 161 -21.91 22.25 -14.29
N ASN A 162 -21.78 21.50 -15.39
CA ASN A 162 -22.66 21.59 -16.54
C ASN A 162 -23.93 20.72 -16.43
N GLU A 163 -24.07 19.95 -15.35
CA GLU A 163 -25.17 19.02 -15.06
C GLU A 163 -25.42 17.95 -16.14
N VAL A 164 -24.46 17.74 -17.04
CA VAL A 164 -24.53 16.74 -18.13
C VAL A 164 -23.45 15.69 -17.95
N ASP A 165 -22.22 16.11 -17.65
CA ASP A 165 -21.11 15.21 -17.47
C ASP A 165 -21.09 14.64 -16.05
N GLU A 166 -20.71 13.37 -15.94
CA GLU A 166 -20.60 12.65 -14.68
C GLU A 166 -19.15 12.18 -14.47
N TYR A 167 -18.66 12.40 -13.26
CA TYR A 167 -17.35 11.93 -12.84
C TYR A 167 -17.50 10.66 -11.99
N TYR A 168 -16.93 9.54 -12.45
CA TYR A 168 -17.02 8.26 -11.75
C TYR A 168 -16.14 8.25 -10.49
N LEU A 169 -16.75 8.13 -9.32
CA LEU A 169 -16.03 8.16 -8.04
C LEU A 169 -15.96 6.78 -7.37
N THR A 170 -17.01 5.96 -7.50
CA THR A 170 -17.03 4.60 -6.97
C THR A 170 -18.08 3.75 -7.68
N GLY A 171 -18.21 2.49 -7.28
CA GLY A 171 -19.26 1.66 -7.83
C GLY A 171 -19.38 0.28 -7.20
N TRP A 172 -20.22 -0.54 -7.82
CA TRP A 172 -20.44 -1.93 -7.47
C TRP A 172 -20.67 -2.74 -8.74
N GLU A 173 -19.89 -3.81 -8.92
CA GLU A 173 -19.98 -4.75 -10.05
C GLU A 173 -20.11 -4.06 -11.42
N GLY A 174 -19.25 -3.06 -11.66
CA GLY A 174 -19.18 -2.31 -12.92
C GLY A 174 -20.16 -1.13 -13.03
N ASN A 175 -21.09 -0.96 -12.10
CA ASN A 175 -22.07 0.13 -12.12
C ASN A 175 -21.68 1.26 -11.13
N PRO A 176 -21.92 2.54 -11.46
CA PRO A 176 -21.62 3.67 -10.58
C PRO A 176 -22.67 3.79 -9.45
N LEU A 177 -22.67 2.82 -8.54
CA LEU A 177 -23.58 2.79 -7.39
C LEU A 177 -22.87 3.28 -6.13
N ASN A 178 -23.62 3.95 -5.25
CA ASN A 178 -23.08 4.43 -3.98
C ASN A 178 -22.51 3.28 -3.15
N SER A 179 -21.26 3.44 -2.73
CA SER A 179 -20.50 2.44 -1.96
C SER A 179 -19.83 3.12 -0.78
N PHE A 180 -19.65 2.38 0.31
CA PHE A 180 -18.75 2.83 1.38
C PHE A 180 -17.33 3.03 0.83
N ALA A 181 -16.62 4.03 1.36
CA ALA A 181 -15.20 4.24 1.07
C ALA A 181 -14.36 3.07 1.61
N GLY A 182 -13.26 2.78 0.94
CA GLY A 182 -12.34 1.71 1.35
C GLY A 182 -11.58 2.03 2.63
N LEU A 183 -10.79 1.06 3.11
CA LEU A 183 -9.85 1.32 4.22
C LEU A 183 -8.80 2.34 3.78
N LEU A 184 -8.25 2.16 2.58
CA LEU A 184 -7.33 3.09 1.93
C LEU A 184 -7.87 3.52 0.56
N ASN A 185 -7.96 4.83 0.34
CA ASN A 185 -8.49 5.43 -0.87
C ASN A 185 -7.41 6.27 -1.54
N ILE A 186 -7.06 5.92 -2.79
CA ILE A 186 -6.10 6.61 -3.65
C ILE A 186 -6.91 7.13 -4.83
N THR A 187 -7.57 8.27 -4.64
CA THR A 187 -8.57 8.80 -5.56
C THR A 187 -8.17 10.18 -6.01
N GLN A 188 -8.11 10.43 -7.32
CA GLN A 188 -7.78 11.74 -7.89
C GLN A 188 -6.40 12.26 -7.46
N VAL A 189 -5.41 11.37 -7.38
CA VAL A 189 -4.06 11.70 -6.92
C VAL A 189 -3.00 11.13 -7.85
N HIS A 190 -1.80 11.68 -7.76
CA HIS A 190 -0.67 11.20 -8.53
C HIS A 190 0.60 11.08 -7.67
N ASP A 191 1.54 10.23 -8.08
CA ASP A 191 2.82 9.98 -7.40
C ASP A 191 2.62 9.52 -5.95
N VAL A 192 1.86 8.45 -5.77
CA VAL A 192 1.56 7.87 -4.45
C VAL A 192 2.27 6.53 -4.30
N VAL A 193 2.99 6.37 -3.19
CA VAL A 193 3.62 5.10 -2.82
C VAL A 193 3.04 4.61 -1.49
N VAL A 194 2.59 3.36 -1.43
CA VAL A 194 2.24 2.68 -0.19
C VAL A 194 3.19 1.51 -0.05
N THR A 195 4.08 1.56 0.94
CA THR A 195 5.22 0.64 1.07
C THR A 195 5.43 0.18 2.51
N GLY A 196 6.35 -0.76 2.70
CA GLY A 196 6.76 -1.30 3.99
C GLY A 196 6.36 -2.77 4.16
N GLU A 197 6.42 -3.24 5.39
CA GLU A 197 6.12 -4.63 5.79
C GLU A 197 4.87 -4.72 6.69
N GLY A 198 4.10 -3.65 6.79
CA GLY A 198 2.88 -3.60 7.59
C GLY A 198 1.65 -4.20 6.89
N THR A 199 0.53 -4.16 7.61
CA THR A 199 -0.72 -4.80 7.23
C THR A 199 -1.88 -3.80 7.15
N LEU A 200 -2.65 -3.87 6.08
CA LEU A 200 -4.00 -3.33 5.96
C LEU A 200 -4.99 -4.46 6.25
N ASP A 201 -5.54 -4.49 7.46
CA ASP A 201 -6.50 -5.51 7.89
C ASP A 201 -7.89 -4.89 7.95
N CYS A 202 -8.79 -5.24 7.04
CA CYS A 202 -10.13 -4.64 6.98
C CYS A 202 -11.09 -5.18 8.06
N ASP A 203 -10.69 -6.18 8.84
CA ASP A 203 -11.47 -6.77 9.93
C ASP A 203 -12.91 -7.18 9.55
N ALA A 204 -13.16 -7.49 8.27
CA ALA A 204 -14.52 -7.58 7.75
C ALA A 204 -15.35 -8.72 8.38
N GLN A 205 -14.68 -9.75 8.90
CA GLN A 205 -15.27 -10.90 9.58
C GLN A 205 -15.92 -10.56 10.92
N ASN A 206 -15.42 -9.52 11.59
CA ASN A 206 -15.92 -9.08 12.90
C ASN A 206 -17.02 -8.01 12.76
N GLY A 207 -17.24 -7.51 11.54
CA GLY A 207 -18.42 -6.74 11.17
C GLY A 207 -19.49 -7.62 10.52
N ASP A 208 -20.47 -6.98 9.90
CA ASP A 208 -21.53 -7.67 9.17
C ASP A 208 -21.26 -7.77 7.66
N TRP A 209 -20.07 -7.38 7.19
CA TRP A 209 -19.71 -7.24 5.78
C TRP A 209 -19.83 -8.52 4.95
N TRP A 210 -19.59 -9.69 5.55
CA TRP A 210 -19.69 -10.98 4.87
C TRP A 210 -21.03 -11.70 5.11
N VAL A 211 -21.88 -11.18 6.00
CA VAL A 211 -23.21 -11.73 6.24
C VAL A 211 -24.09 -11.36 5.07
N ASN A 212 -24.65 -12.34 4.34
CA ASN A 212 -25.51 -12.10 3.15
C ASN A 212 -24.93 -11.03 2.20
N PRO A 213 -23.71 -11.25 1.65
CA PRO A 213 -22.84 -10.20 1.09
C PRO A 213 -23.35 -9.54 -0.20
N LYS A 214 -24.46 -10.04 -0.74
CA LYS A 214 -25.17 -9.50 -1.92
C LYS A 214 -26.38 -8.62 -1.54
N VAL A 215 -26.73 -8.56 -0.25
CA VAL A 215 -27.79 -7.66 0.25
C VAL A 215 -27.18 -6.30 0.55
N LYS A 216 -27.64 -5.26 -0.15
CA LYS A 216 -27.25 -3.88 0.12
C LYS A 216 -27.78 -3.45 1.49
N ARG A 217 -26.91 -2.97 2.38
CA ARG A 217 -27.32 -2.30 3.63
C ARG A 217 -26.72 -0.91 3.68
N ILE A 218 -27.59 0.09 3.58
CA ILE A 218 -27.26 1.52 3.45
C ILE A 218 -26.59 1.83 2.10
N ALA A 219 -25.37 1.35 1.88
CA ALA A 219 -24.61 1.46 0.63
C ALA A 219 -23.94 0.12 0.26
N TRP A 220 -23.35 0.03 -0.93
CA TRP A 220 -22.60 -1.15 -1.35
C TRP A 220 -21.27 -1.29 -0.62
N ARG A 221 -20.76 -2.53 -0.53
CA ARG A 221 -19.59 -2.84 0.30
C ARG A 221 -18.32 -2.14 -0.23
N PRO A 222 -17.42 -1.71 0.68
CA PRO A 222 -16.17 -1.06 0.31
C PRO A 222 -15.16 -2.05 -0.27
N ARG A 223 -14.08 -1.50 -0.84
CA ARG A 223 -12.87 -2.26 -1.20
C ARG A 223 -11.84 -2.09 -0.09
N ALA A 224 -10.85 -2.98 0.02
CA ALA A 224 -9.77 -2.75 0.99
C ALA A 224 -8.93 -1.54 0.55
N VAL A 225 -8.40 -1.59 -0.67
CA VAL A 225 -7.70 -0.48 -1.32
C VAL A 225 -8.44 -0.10 -2.59
N ALA A 226 -9.03 1.09 -2.61
CA ALA A 226 -9.70 1.66 -3.78
C ALA A 226 -8.77 2.65 -4.46
N MET A 227 -8.54 2.49 -5.77
CA MET A 227 -7.78 3.44 -6.57
C MET A 227 -8.65 3.91 -7.74
N VAL A 228 -8.89 5.21 -7.86
CA VAL A 228 -9.81 5.77 -8.86
C VAL A 228 -9.18 7.00 -9.48
N ASP A 229 -9.05 6.99 -10.82
CA ASP A 229 -8.55 8.10 -11.64
C ASP A 229 -7.28 8.72 -11.03
N SER A 230 -6.23 7.91 -11.01
CA SER A 230 -4.97 8.24 -10.36
C SER A 230 -3.81 7.82 -11.26
N GLU A 231 -2.65 8.41 -11.04
CA GLU A 231 -1.49 8.21 -11.90
C GLU A 231 -0.21 7.97 -11.09
N ASN A 232 0.67 7.09 -11.55
CA ASN A 232 1.94 6.77 -10.87
C ASN A 232 1.70 6.30 -9.42
N VAL A 233 0.96 5.20 -9.28
CA VAL A 233 0.65 4.60 -7.98
C VAL A 233 1.50 3.34 -7.79
N CYS A 234 2.10 3.18 -6.62
CA CYS A 234 2.84 1.99 -6.25
C CYS A 234 2.30 1.40 -4.94
N LEU A 235 1.90 0.12 -4.96
CA LEU A 235 1.70 -0.69 -3.76
C LEU A 235 2.83 -1.70 -3.66
N HIS A 236 3.57 -1.66 -2.56
CA HIS A 236 4.79 -2.44 -2.39
C HIS A 236 4.89 -3.08 -1.00
N GLY A 237 5.20 -4.37 -0.91
CA GLY A 237 5.60 -5.03 0.34
C GLY A 237 4.47 -5.34 1.34
N ILE A 238 3.45 -4.49 1.40
CA ILE A 238 2.37 -4.57 2.39
C ILE A 238 1.55 -5.86 2.26
N THR A 239 0.90 -6.24 3.35
CA THR A 239 -0.15 -7.27 3.37
C THR A 239 -1.52 -6.62 3.40
N VAL A 240 -2.47 -7.08 2.59
CA VAL A 240 -3.84 -6.56 2.57
C VAL A 240 -4.81 -7.73 2.76
N GLN A 241 -5.50 -7.78 3.90
CA GLN A 241 -6.26 -8.96 4.29
C GLN A 241 -7.65 -8.63 4.84
N ASN A 242 -8.46 -9.68 5.01
CA ASN A 242 -9.81 -9.65 5.59
C ASN A 242 -10.72 -8.58 4.95
N SER A 243 -10.59 -8.39 3.63
CA SER A 243 -11.30 -7.34 2.87
C SER A 243 -12.82 -7.40 2.99
N TYR A 244 -13.48 -6.24 2.99
CA TYR A 244 -14.94 -6.13 2.98
C TYR A 244 -15.57 -6.73 1.72
N SER A 245 -14.89 -6.62 0.57
CA SER A 245 -15.28 -7.20 -0.72
C SER A 245 -14.05 -7.42 -1.62
N TRP A 246 -13.83 -6.63 -2.66
CA TRP A 246 -12.63 -6.70 -3.48
C TRP A 246 -11.43 -6.10 -2.74
N THR A 247 -10.27 -6.75 -2.82
CA THR A 247 -9.07 -6.36 -2.06
C THR A 247 -8.38 -5.15 -2.69
N ILE A 248 -7.82 -5.31 -3.88
CA ILE A 248 -7.14 -4.24 -4.63
C ILE A 248 -7.98 -3.90 -5.85
N HIS A 249 -8.42 -2.64 -5.99
CA HIS A 249 -9.36 -2.27 -7.03
C HIS A 249 -8.99 -0.95 -7.74
N PRO A 250 -8.17 -1.03 -8.81
CA PRO A 250 -7.87 0.10 -9.67
C PRO A 250 -8.97 0.32 -10.71
N ILE A 251 -9.41 1.57 -10.86
CA ILE A 251 -10.32 2.04 -11.90
C ILE A 251 -9.71 3.30 -12.52
N PHE A 252 -9.53 3.31 -13.84
CA PHE A 252 -8.93 4.45 -14.56
C PHE A 252 -7.55 4.87 -14.01
N VAL A 253 -6.77 3.92 -13.50
CA VAL A 253 -5.41 4.19 -12.99
C VAL A 253 -4.40 4.04 -14.12
N LYS A 254 -3.53 5.04 -14.29
CA LYS A 254 -2.39 5.01 -15.22
C LYS A 254 -1.11 4.76 -14.45
N HIS A 255 -0.23 3.91 -14.98
CA HIS A 255 1.06 3.58 -14.35
C HIS A 255 0.90 3.08 -12.91
N LEU A 256 0.50 1.80 -12.79
CA LEU A 256 0.30 1.12 -11.52
C LEU A 256 1.36 0.03 -11.33
N ASP A 257 2.11 0.15 -10.25
CA ASP A 257 3.06 -0.86 -9.79
C ASP A 257 2.47 -1.63 -8.60
N LEU A 258 2.40 -2.96 -8.72
CA LEU A 258 2.03 -3.87 -7.65
C LEU A 258 3.22 -4.81 -7.40
N LEU A 259 4.04 -4.50 -6.41
CA LEU A 259 5.36 -5.10 -6.24
C LEU A 259 5.44 -5.87 -4.93
N ASN A 260 5.80 -7.15 -4.99
CA ASN A 260 6.13 -7.98 -3.82
C ASN A 260 5.15 -7.80 -2.62
N PHE A 261 3.85 -7.80 -2.89
CA PHE A 261 2.80 -7.55 -1.91
C PHE A 261 2.01 -8.83 -1.64
N ASN A 262 1.29 -8.89 -0.51
CA ASN A 262 0.53 -10.07 -0.10
C ASN A 262 -0.98 -9.74 -0.02
N ILE A 263 -1.83 -10.65 -0.53
CA ILE A 263 -3.29 -10.64 -0.38
C ILE A 263 -3.72 -11.95 0.27
#